data_AF-A0A7L9J3U0-F1
#
_entry.id   AF-A0A7L9J3U0-F1
#
_cell.length_a   1.000
_cell.length_b   1.000
_cell.length_c   1.000
_cell.angle_alpha   90.00
_cell.angle_beta   90.00
_cell.angle_gamma   90.00
#
_symmetry.space_group_name_H-M   'P 1'
#
loop_
_entity.id
_entity.type
_entity.pdbx_description
1 polymer ?
#
loop_
_entity_poly.entity_id
_entity_poly.type
_entity_poly.pdbx_seq_one_letter_code
_entity_poly.pdbx_strand_id
1 'polypeptide(L)'
;MDVITIIALSFSGAWVLHVVFRSIQTRWPENYTSTSSELDAHHRKGVGPFFLVRLGPVAAVAGLLSSTASRIDIDPAAVVTITLLTHLTVTDFRILRRFRSEAPRRLMYHAIAALCVTAAGLFGALVAALFPHLIPAPDELVAALWTAAFTAILAAAFLRATERRDERLSLEWVTRDVGSQLWAEIPAIANDHDADPYLVQAIVAAEVTQRPRWFRQLERALGIGTTYGVGQVTGTRSMTDRDSVASVAKAFSGYRPGRRPDGYLANRRLFELHVENHNSSPAFITDCAQYLDELSPTTPYFLGPVADDGFPAVQLHVMRREHMHVTLEGSAASLAAVIRARDPNGVSLGVRRLPDGPRRRPWSLVVPIEVESVRLSLEANDADPDEGIDVGLYYVDMDRVYRFK
;
A
#
# COMPACT_ATOMS: atom_id res chain seq x y z
N MET A 1 50.94 22.53 -18.16
CA MET A 1 49.84 21.96 -17.35
C MET A 1 48.84 21.20 -18.21
N ASP A 2 48.79 21.51 -19.50
CA ASP A 2 47.68 21.19 -20.41
C ASP A 2 47.53 19.68 -20.67
N VAL A 3 48.63 18.93 -20.80
CA VAL A 3 48.57 17.49 -21.10
C VAL A 3 47.92 16.68 -19.97
N ILE A 4 48.27 16.94 -18.71
CA ILE A 4 47.72 16.22 -17.56
C ILE A 4 46.22 16.51 -17.43
N THR A 5 45.81 17.76 -17.62
CA THR A 5 44.41 18.17 -17.56
C THR A 5 43.59 17.59 -18.71
N ILE A 6 44.13 17.57 -19.94
CA ILE A 6 43.51 16.89 -21.09
C ILE A 6 43.27 15.42 -20.77
N ILE A 7 44.30 14.72 -20.30
CA ILE A 7 44.20 13.30 -19.94
C ILE A 7 43.14 13.11 -18.85
N ALA A 8 43.21 13.86 -17.75
CA ALA A 8 42.27 13.73 -16.63
C ALA A 8 40.81 13.98 -17.06
N LEU A 9 40.58 15.02 -17.87
CA LEU A 9 39.25 15.40 -18.36
C LEU A 9 38.70 14.34 -19.33
N SER A 10 39.54 13.83 -20.24
CA SER A 10 39.15 12.78 -21.18
C SER A 10 38.83 11.45 -20.49
N PHE A 11 39.65 11.04 -19.53
CA PHE A 11 39.37 9.84 -18.73
C PHE A 11 38.09 9.99 -17.90
N SER A 12 37.85 11.17 -17.35
CA SER A 12 36.63 11.46 -16.59
C SER A 12 35.37 11.34 -17.46
N GLY A 13 35.38 11.89 -18.69
CA GLY A 13 34.25 11.74 -19.60
C GLY A 13 34.03 10.29 -20.04
N ALA A 14 35.10 9.56 -20.34
CA ALA A 14 34.99 8.14 -20.69
C ALA A 14 34.44 7.32 -19.52
N TRP A 15 34.83 7.65 -18.29
CA TRP A 15 34.30 7.05 -17.07
C TRP A 15 32.81 7.35 -16.87
N VAL A 16 32.38 8.61 -17.06
CA VAL A 16 30.96 8.99 -16.98
C VAL A 16 30.14 8.18 -17.99
N LEU A 17 30.59 8.09 -19.25
CA LEU A 17 29.93 7.26 -20.25
C LEU A 17 29.86 5.79 -19.82
N HIS A 18 30.94 5.25 -19.27
CA HIS A 18 30.97 3.87 -18.76
C HIS A 18 29.92 3.65 -17.65
N VAL A 19 29.83 4.55 -16.67
CA VAL A 19 28.84 4.46 -15.58
C VAL A 19 27.41 4.59 -16.11
N VAL A 20 27.15 5.52 -17.02
CA VAL A 20 25.82 5.70 -17.64
C VAL A 20 25.39 4.43 -18.36
N PHE A 21 26.22 3.90 -19.26
CA PHE A 21 25.88 2.68 -20.02
C PHE A 21 25.74 1.46 -19.13
N ARG A 22 26.58 1.31 -18.09
CA ARG A 22 26.46 0.22 -17.11
C ARG A 22 25.16 0.31 -16.31
N SER A 23 24.76 1.53 -15.93
CA SER A 23 23.51 1.75 -15.18
C SER A 23 22.28 1.42 -16.03
N ILE A 24 22.30 1.79 -17.31
CA ILE A 24 21.23 1.45 -18.27
C ILE A 24 21.17 -0.07 -18.47
N GLN A 25 22.32 -0.76 -18.59
CA GLN A 25 22.40 -2.23 -18.68
C GLN A 25 21.75 -2.95 -17.49
N THR A 26 21.89 -2.42 -16.27
CA THR A 26 21.34 -3.09 -15.07
C THR A 26 19.83 -2.93 -14.88
N ARG A 27 19.21 -1.91 -15.48
CA ARG A 27 17.78 -1.59 -15.28
C ARG A 27 16.90 -1.89 -16.49
N TRP A 28 17.48 -2.01 -17.68
CA TRP A 28 16.75 -2.31 -18.91
C TRP A 28 17.14 -3.70 -19.41
N PRO A 29 16.25 -4.42 -20.10
CA PRO A 29 16.55 -5.73 -20.65
C PRO A 29 17.89 -5.69 -21.42
N GLU A 30 18.73 -6.70 -21.21
CA GLU A 30 20.03 -6.85 -21.89
C GLU A 30 19.89 -6.67 -23.42
N ASN A 31 18.70 -6.91 -23.99
CA ASN A 31 18.37 -6.70 -25.40
C ASN A 31 18.59 -5.26 -25.93
N TYR A 32 18.57 -4.23 -25.08
CA TYR A 32 18.79 -2.84 -25.50
C TYR A 32 20.25 -2.39 -25.43
N THR A 33 21.11 -3.18 -24.77
CA THR A 33 22.45 -2.75 -24.38
C THR A 33 23.53 -3.82 -24.62
N SER A 34 23.12 -5.05 -24.92
CA SER A 34 23.96 -6.16 -25.35
C SER A 34 23.71 -6.47 -26.82
N THR A 35 24.80 -6.74 -27.54
CA THR A 35 24.85 -6.87 -29.00
C THR A 35 24.21 -8.15 -29.53
N SER A 36 23.83 -9.10 -28.65
CA SER A 36 23.30 -10.40 -29.04
C SER A 36 21.84 -10.35 -29.53
N SER A 37 21.10 -9.26 -29.29
CA SER A 37 19.65 -9.16 -29.57
C SER A 37 19.24 -7.85 -30.26
N GLU A 38 20.16 -7.06 -30.81
CA GLU A 38 19.82 -5.74 -31.37
C GLU A 38 18.90 -5.79 -32.61
N LEU A 39 18.89 -6.91 -33.34
CA LEU A 39 17.94 -7.16 -34.44
C LEU A 39 16.49 -7.36 -33.96
N ASP A 40 16.30 -7.92 -32.76
CA ASP A 40 14.98 -8.18 -32.16
C ASP A 40 14.43 -6.96 -31.41
N ALA A 41 15.30 -6.14 -30.82
CA ALA A 41 14.90 -4.91 -30.14
C ALA A 41 14.38 -3.84 -31.14
N HIS A 42 14.95 -3.80 -32.36
CA HIS A 42 14.56 -2.87 -33.43
C HIS A 42 13.10 -3.05 -33.88
N HIS A 43 12.56 -4.27 -33.81
CA HIS A 43 11.23 -4.60 -34.32
C HIS A 43 10.06 -4.20 -33.40
N ARG A 44 10.29 -3.94 -32.10
CA ARG A 44 9.17 -3.84 -31.13
C ARG A 44 8.77 -2.43 -30.69
N LYS A 45 9.63 -1.41 -30.73
CA LYS A 45 9.32 -0.08 -30.14
C LYS A 45 9.85 1.15 -30.91
N GLY A 46 10.33 0.98 -32.14
CA GLY A 46 10.76 2.09 -33.01
C GLY A 46 12.23 2.50 -32.83
N VAL A 47 12.78 3.14 -33.86
CA VAL A 47 14.22 3.40 -34.02
C VAL A 47 14.71 4.60 -33.19
N GLY A 48 13.83 5.56 -32.90
CA GLY A 48 14.17 6.81 -32.19
C GLY A 48 14.71 6.61 -30.77
N PRO A 49 14.00 5.91 -29.87
CA PRO A 49 14.47 5.66 -28.51
C PRO A 49 15.80 4.92 -28.45
N PHE A 50 16.05 4.00 -29.39
CA PHE A 50 17.32 3.28 -29.51
C PHE A 50 18.48 4.24 -29.79
N PHE A 51 18.33 5.15 -30.76
CA PHE A 51 19.36 6.16 -31.03
C PHE A 51 19.54 7.13 -29.87
N LEU A 52 18.47 7.56 -29.22
CA LEU A 52 18.55 8.50 -28.10
C LEU A 52 19.32 7.91 -26.91
N VAL A 53 19.07 6.64 -26.58
CA VAL A 53 19.77 5.95 -25.47
C VAL A 53 21.24 5.68 -25.80
N ARG A 54 21.58 5.38 -27.06
CA ARG A 54 22.95 5.04 -27.46
C ARG A 54 23.81 6.26 -27.79
N LEU A 55 23.24 7.27 -28.45
CA LEU A 55 23.97 8.43 -28.97
C LEU A 55 23.80 9.66 -28.08
N GLY A 56 22.66 9.79 -27.38
CA GLY A 56 22.37 10.94 -26.51
C GLY A 56 23.42 11.17 -25.43
N PRO A 57 23.77 10.15 -24.60
CA PRO A 57 24.81 10.30 -23.58
C PRO A 57 26.16 10.71 -24.17
N VAL A 58 26.54 10.16 -25.33
CA VAL A 58 27.81 10.47 -26.01
C VAL A 58 27.84 11.93 -26.46
N ALA A 59 26.77 12.40 -27.11
CA ALA A 59 26.66 13.79 -27.54
C ALA A 59 26.67 14.75 -26.33
N ALA A 60 25.95 14.43 -25.25
CA ALA A 60 25.89 15.25 -24.05
C ALA A 60 27.25 15.37 -23.36
N VAL A 61 27.96 14.24 -23.15
CA VAL A 61 29.29 14.24 -22.52
C VAL A 61 30.31 14.94 -23.41
N ALA A 62 30.31 14.69 -24.73
CA ALA A 62 31.23 15.35 -25.64
C ALA A 62 30.98 16.87 -25.69
N GLY A 63 29.72 17.31 -25.68
CA GLY A 63 29.38 18.74 -25.59
C GLY A 63 29.85 19.37 -24.28
N LEU A 64 29.59 18.71 -23.15
CA LEU A 64 30.03 19.17 -21.82
C LEU A 64 31.56 19.31 -21.76
N LEU A 65 32.28 18.29 -22.21
CA LEU A 65 33.74 18.29 -22.22
C LEU A 65 34.31 19.36 -23.16
N SER A 66 33.72 19.51 -24.35
CA SER A 66 34.10 20.54 -25.32
C SER A 66 33.95 21.94 -24.71
N SER A 67 32.79 22.23 -24.12
CA SER A 67 32.55 23.52 -23.45
C SER A 67 33.48 23.74 -22.26
N THR A 68 33.71 22.70 -21.45
CA THR A 68 34.60 22.78 -20.29
C THR A 68 36.04 23.06 -20.72
N ALA A 69 36.54 22.35 -21.74
CA ALA A 69 37.88 22.54 -22.30
C ALA A 69 38.07 23.96 -22.84
N SER A 70 37.09 24.47 -23.62
CA SER A 70 37.12 25.84 -24.13
C SER A 70 37.17 26.90 -23.02
N ARG A 71 36.49 26.66 -21.89
CA ARG A 71 36.45 27.60 -20.75
C ARG A 71 37.75 27.63 -19.93
N ILE A 72 38.55 26.57 -19.99
CA ILE A 72 39.84 26.46 -19.30
C ILE A 72 41.04 26.60 -20.26
N ASP A 73 40.80 27.12 -21.47
CA ASP A 73 41.80 27.38 -22.52
C ASP A 73 42.60 26.13 -22.96
N ILE A 74 41.91 24.99 -23.03
CA ILE A 74 42.45 23.71 -23.50
C ILE A 74 41.79 23.34 -24.83
N ASP A 75 42.56 22.72 -25.74
CA ASP A 75 42.03 22.24 -27.02
C ASP A 75 40.82 21.28 -26.84
N PRO A 76 39.60 21.72 -27.18
CA PRO A 76 38.40 20.92 -27.03
C PRO A 76 38.41 19.68 -27.93
N ALA A 77 39.04 19.79 -29.11
CA ALA A 77 39.10 18.70 -30.07
C ALA A 77 39.92 17.53 -29.50
N ALA A 78 41.11 17.81 -28.95
CA ALA A 78 41.93 16.81 -28.28
C ALA A 78 41.18 16.10 -27.15
N VAL A 79 40.49 16.84 -26.29
CA VAL A 79 39.75 16.28 -25.15
C VAL A 79 38.64 15.33 -25.62
N VAL A 80 37.83 15.76 -26.59
CA VAL A 80 36.72 14.96 -27.14
C VAL A 80 37.25 13.73 -27.88
N THR A 81 38.28 13.88 -28.72
CA THR A 81 38.87 12.76 -29.46
C THR A 81 39.43 11.70 -28.52
N ILE A 82 40.22 12.08 -27.52
CA ILE A 82 40.78 11.12 -26.55
C ILE A 82 39.66 10.45 -25.74
N THR A 83 38.60 11.18 -25.40
CA THR A 83 37.42 10.61 -24.71
C THR A 83 36.74 9.54 -25.56
N LEU A 84 36.46 9.84 -26.84
CA LEU A 84 35.81 8.92 -27.77
C LEU A 84 36.68 7.69 -28.03
N LEU A 85 37.99 7.87 -28.23
CA LEU A 85 38.94 6.75 -28.38
C LEU A 85 38.95 5.87 -27.13
N THR A 86 38.99 6.47 -25.94
CA THR A 86 38.96 5.73 -24.67
C THR A 86 37.64 5.01 -24.49
N HIS A 87 36.51 5.64 -24.82
CA HIS A 87 35.20 5.01 -24.75
C HIS A 87 35.09 3.82 -25.72
N LEU A 88 35.41 4.02 -27.00
CA LEU A 88 35.38 2.98 -28.04
C LEU A 88 36.33 1.82 -27.74
N THR A 89 37.50 2.10 -27.14
CA THR A 89 38.40 1.02 -26.71
C THR A 89 37.80 0.23 -25.54
N VAL A 90 37.14 0.87 -24.58
CA VAL A 90 36.50 0.15 -23.47
C VAL A 90 35.27 -0.66 -23.95
N THR A 91 34.51 -0.16 -24.93
CA THR A 91 33.30 -0.81 -25.43
C THR A 91 33.56 -1.88 -26.51
N ASP A 92 34.38 -1.56 -27.51
CA ASP A 92 34.50 -2.37 -28.74
C ASP A 92 35.85 -3.11 -28.87
N PHE A 93 36.91 -2.73 -28.14
CA PHE A 93 38.23 -3.42 -28.23
C PHE A 93 38.19 -4.87 -27.74
N ARG A 94 37.23 -5.22 -26.86
CA ARG A 94 37.03 -6.62 -26.41
C ARG A 94 36.73 -7.56 -27.59
N ILE A 95 36.21 -7.03 -28.69
CA ILE A 95 35.84 -7.76 -29.90
C ILE A 95 37.05 -7.90 -30.83
N LEU A 96 37.91 -6.87 -30.90
CA LEU A 96 39.22 -6.97 -31.59
C LEU A 96 40.06 -8.13 -31.02
N ARG A 97 40.02 -8.36 -29.71
CA ARG A 97 40.70 -9.52 -29.08
C ARG A 97 40.04 -10.87 -29.40
N ARG A 98 38.78 -10.90 -29.85
CA ARG A 98 38.00 -12.11 -30.19
C ARG A 98 37.85 -12.34 -31.70
N PHE A 99 38.60 -11.60 -32.53
CA PHE A 99 38.54 -11.61 -34.00
C PHE A 99 38.62 -12.98 -34.69
N ARG A 100 39.07 -14.02 -34.00
CA ARG A 100 39.28 -15.35 -34.60
C ARG A 100 37.99 -16.14 -34.87
N SER A 101 36.81 -15.73 -34.42
CA SER A 101 35.59 -16.56 -34.56
C SER A 101 34.29 -15.82 -34.89
N GLU A 102 34.29 -14.52 -35.21
CA GLU A 102 33.05 -13.76 -35.42
C GLU A 102 32.72 -13.55 -36.91
N ALA A 103 31.44 -13.70 -37.26
CA ALA A 103 30.94 -13.57 -38.63
C ALA A 103 31.07 -12.12 -39.16
N PRO A 104 31.35 -11.91 -40.47
CA PRO A 104 31.61 -10.59 -41.07
C PRO A 104 30.47 -9.57 -40.86
N ARG A 105 29.23 -10.04 -40.71
CA ARG A 105 28.06 -9.21 -40.41
C ARG A 105 28.15 -8.50 -39.06
N ARG A 106 28.74 -9.13 -38.05
CA ARG A 106 28.92 -8.52 -36.72
C ARG A 106 30.00 -7.44 -36.75
N LEU A 107 31.09 -7.67 -37.47
CA LEU A 107 32.14 -6.66 -37.68
C LEU A 107 31.57 -5.39 -38.33
N MET A 108 30.75 -5.55 -39.37
CA MET A 108 30.07 -4.42 -40.02
C MET A 108 29.17 -3.64 -39.05
N TYR A 109 28.44 -4.35 -38.18
CA TYR A 109 27.62 -3.71 -37.17
C TYR A 109 28.44 -2.85 -36.19
N HIS A 110 29.56 -3.38 -35.68
CA HIS A 110 30.45 -2.62 -34.78
C HIS A 110 31.09 -1.42 -35.47
N ALA A 111 31.48 -1.56 -36.74
CA ALA A 111 32.01 -0.44 -37.51
C ALA A 111 30.98 0.69 -37.66
N ILE A 112 29.72 0.34 -37.97
CA ILE A 112 28.62 1.29 -38.05
C ILE A 112 28.35 1.93 -36.68
N ALA A 113 28.31 1.13 -35.62
CA ALA A 113 28.09 1.63 -34.26
C ALA A 113 29.21 2.61 -33.82
N ALA A 114 30.47 2.27 -34.07
CA ALA A 114 31.61 3.15 -33.77
C ALA A 114 31.54 4.46 -34.57
N LEU A 115 31.14 4.39 -35.85
CA LEU A 115 30.92 5.57 -36.67
C LEU A 115 29.80 6.45 -36.12
N CYS A 116 28.66 5.86 -35.73
CA CYS A 116 27.54 6.59 -35.13
C CYS A 116 27.92 7.25 -33.79
N VAL A 117 28.65 6.54 -32.92
CA VAL A 117 29.15 7.07 -31.64
C VAL A 117 30.10 8.25 -31.88
N THR A 118 31.00 8.11 -32.85
CA THR A 118 31.93 9.18 -33.22
C THR A 118 31.18 10.40 -33.77
N ALA A 119 30.24 10.19 -34.68
CA ALA A 119 29.40 11.25 -35.24
C ALA A 119 28.58 11.96 -34.16
N ALA A 120 28.02 11.22 -33.19
CA ALA A 120 27.28 11.78 -32.08
C ALA A 120 28.17 12.64 -31.15
N GLY A 121 29.39 12.19 -30.87
CA GLY A 121 30.35 12.97 -30.09
C GLY A 121 30.76 14.26 -30.79
N LEU A 122 31.06 14.19 -32.09
CA LEU A 122 31.36 15.37 -32.91
C LEU A 122 30.17 16.33 -32.99
N PHE A 123 28.96 15.80 -33.16
CA PHE A 123 27.73 16.59 -33.15
C PHE A 123 27.54 17.31 -31.81
N GLY A 124 27.74 16.62 -30.68
CA GLY A 124 27.69 17.22 -29.35
C GLY A 124 28.71 18.35 -29.16
N ALA A 125 29.95 18.12 -29.61
CA ALA A 125 31.01 19.13 -29.57
C ALA A 125 30.72 20.34 -30.47
N LEU A 126 30.13 20.10 -31.65
CA LEU A 126 29.70 21.17 -32.57
C LEU A 126 28.56 22.00 -31.97
N VAL A 127 27.55 21.35 -31.38
CA VAL A 127 26.46 22.05 -30.69
C VAL A 127 27.01 22.90 -29.54
N ALA A 128 27.97 22.39 -28.77
CA ALA A 128 28.64 23.15 -27.72
C ALA A 128 29.34 24.41 -28.24
N ALA A 129 29.99 24.31 -29.40
CA ALA A 129 30.70 25.41 -30.03
C ALA A 129 29.74 26.47 -30.61
N LEU A 130 28.64 26.03 -31.24
CA LEU A 130 27.65 26.92 -31.87
C LEU A 130 26.71 27.56 -30.85
N PHE A 131 26.39 26.85 -29.77
CA PHE A 131 25.40 27.27 -28.77
C PHE A 131 25.97 27.14 -27.35
N PRO A 132 27.00 27.94 -26.99
CA PRO A 132 27.69 27.80 -25.71
C PRO A 132 26.81 28.07 -24.49
N HIS A 133 25.67 28.75 -24.67
CA HIS A 133 24.66 29.03 -23.65
C HIS A 133 23.76 27.84 -23.32
N LEU A 134 23.71 26.80 -24.18
CA LEU A 134 22.94 25.58 -23.89
C LEU A 134 23.68 24.63 -22.94
N ILE A 135 25.00 24.82 -22.79
CA ILE A 135 25.83 23.96 -21.94
C ILE A 135 26.17 24.73 -20.66
N PRO A 136 25.67 24.28 -19.50
CA PRO A 136 25.89 24.95 -18.24
C PRO A 136 27.38 24.98 -17.91
N ALA A 137 27.79 26.02 -17.18
CA ALA A 137 29.15 26.07 -16.65
C ALA A 137 29.38 24.94 -15.62
N PRO A 138 30.63 24.51 -15.38
CA PRO A 138 30.92 23.39 -14.46
C PRO A 138 30.38 23.61 -13.04
N ASP A 139 30.45 24.84 -12.54
CA ASP A 139 29.90 25.27 -11.25
C ASP A 139 28.37 25.19 -11.22
N GLU A 140 27.69 25.62 -12.29
CA GLU A 140 26.24 25.46 -12.45
C GLU A 140 25.83 23.98 -12.50
N LEU A 141 26.62 23.13 -13.17
CA LEU A 141 26.38 21.69 -13.22
C LEU A 141 26.48 21.05 -11.84
N VAL A 142 27.51 21.40 -11.06
CA VAL A 142 27.70 20.90 -9.70
C VAL A 142 26.54 21.36 -8.81
N ALA A 143 26.13 22.62 -8.90
CA ALA A 143 24.99 23.15 -8.17
C ALA A 143 23.67 22.42 -8.54
N ALA A 144 23.45 22.18 -9.83
CA ALA A 144 22.28 21.45 -10.31
C ALA A 144 22.27 19.99 -9.82
N LEU A 145 23.42 19.32 -9.81
CA LEU A 145 23.54 17.94 -9.33
C LEU A 145 23.24 17.84 -7.83
N TRP A 146 23.77 18.75 -7.01
CA TRP A 146 23.45 18.82 -5.59
C TRP A 146 21.97 19.11 -5.34
N THR A 147 21.40 20.03 -6.12
CA THR A 147 19.97 20.36 -6.04
C THR A 147 19.11 19.15 -6.37
N ALA A 148 19.43 18.43 -7.46
CA ALA A 148 18.71 17.22 -7.86
C ALA A 148 18.83 16.12 -6.80
N ALA A 149 20.04 15.90 -6.26
CA ALA A 149 20.27 14.90 -5.21
C ALA A 149 19.47 15.21 -3.95
N PHE A 150 19.52 16.46 -3.46
CA PHE A 150 18.76 16.89 -2.30
C PHE A 150 17.26 16.77 -2.52
N THR A 151 16.77 17.20 -3.69
CA THR A 151 15.35 17.09 -4.06
C THR A 151 14.90 15.63 -4.12
N ALA A 152 15.71 14.74 -4.69
CA ALA A 152 15.40 13.31 -4.75
C ALA A 152 15.38 12.67 -3.36
N ILE A 153 16.30 13.05 -2.46
CA ILE A 153 16.31 12.57 -1.07
C ILE A 153 15.06 13.05 -0.33
N LEU A 154 14.71 14.34 -0.46
CA LEU A 154 13.49 14.89 0.15
C LEU A 154 12.22 14.22 -0.39
N ALA A 155 12.13 14.04 -1.70
CA ALA A 155 11.01 13.35 -2.33
C ALA A 155 10.89 11.91 -1.84
N ALA A 156 12.00 11.17 -1.77
CA ALA A 156 12.01 9.80 -1.25
C ALA A 156 11.63 9.75 0.24
N ALA A 157 12.12 10.68 1.06
CA ALA A 157 11.75 10.79 2.46
C ALA A 157 10.27 11.11 2.65
N PHE A 158 9.73 12.03 1.84
CA PHE A 158 8.32 12.39 1.82
C PHE A 158 7.44 11.19 1.43
N LEU A 159 7.77 10.53 0.31
CA LEU A 159 7.05 9.34 -0.14
C LEU A 159 7.05 8.24 0.93
N ARG A 160 8.20 7.96 1.54
CA ARG A 160 8.33 6.99 2.62
C ARG A 160 7.54 7.38 3.87
N ALA A 161 7.43 8.67 4.18
CA ALA A 161 6.60 9.17 5.27
C ALA A 161 5.09 9.03 4.97
N THR A 162 4.70 9.03 3.69
CA THR A 162 3.31 8.90 3.25
C THR A 162 2.87 7.46 2.93
N GLU A 163 3.78 6.56 2.56
CA GLU A 163 3.50 5.19 2.08
C GLU A 163 3.15 4.16 3.17
N ARG A 164 3.22 4.50 4.46
CA ARG A 164 2.88 3.57 5.57
C ARG A 164 1.37 3.35 5.75
N ARG A 165 0.61 3.10 4.69
CA ARG A 165 -0.85 2.97 4.76
C ARG A 165 -1.30 1.64 5.38
N ASP A 166 -0.58 0.54 5.10
CA ASP A 166 -0.97 -0.79 5.60
C ASP A 166 -0.76 -0.95 7.11
N GLU A 167 0.30 -0.39 7.70
CA GLU A 167 0.49 -0.38 9.17
C GLU A 167 -0.48 0.59 9.87
N ARG A 168 -0.89 1.67 9.19
CA ARG A 168 -1.76 2.70 9.78
C ARG A 168 -3.20 2.24 9.94
N LEU A 169 -3.64 1.26 9.15
CA LEU A 169 -4.96 0.63 9.27
C LEU A 169 -5.02 -0.41 10.39
N SER A 170 -3.89 -0.71 11.06
CA SER A 170 -3.91 -1.60 12.23
C SER A 170 -4.53 -0.92 13.44
N LEU A 171 -5.55 -1.55 14.01
CA LEU A 171 -6.19 -1.11 15.24
C LEU A 171 -5.20 -0.93 16.41
N GLU A 172 -4.14 -1.75 16.46
CA GLU A 172 -3.10 -1.66 17.48
C GLU A 172 -2.33 -0.34 17.39
N TRP A 173 -1.99 0.09 16.17
CA TRP A 173 -1.31 1.36 15.94
C TRP A 173 -2.21 2.54 16.32
N VAL A 174 -3.49 2.52 15.89
CA VAL A 174 -4.48 3.54 16.25
C VAL A 174 -4.66 3.62 17.76
N THR A 175 -4.81 2.48 18.45
CA THR A 175 -4.98 2.42 19.91
C THR A 175 -3.78 3.05 20.62
N ARG A 176 -2.56 2.82 20.13
CA ARG A 176 -1.34 3.46 20.65
C ARG A 176 -1.28 4.96 20.32
N ASP A 177 -1.82 5.38 19.18
CA ASP A 177 -1.81 6.78 18.73
C ASP A 177 -2.92 7.66 19.35
N VAL A 178 -4.04 7.06 19.72
CA VAL A 178 -5.09 7.68 20.55
C VAL A 178 -4.70 7.67 22.02
N GLY A 179 -4.02 6.61 22.47
CA GLY A 179 -3.74 6.34 23.88
C GLY A 179 -4.75 5.35 24.44
N SER A 180 -4.26 4.28 25.07
CA SER A 180 -5.09 3.15 25.53
C SER A 180 -6.18 3.56 26.52
N GLN A 181 -5.91 4.54 27.38
CA GLN A 181 -6.88 5.04 28.35
C GLN A 181 -8.06 5.74 27.65
N LEU A 182 -7.78 6.67 26.74
CA LEU A 182 -8.84 7.37 26.00
C LEU A 182 -9.60 6.39 25.10
N TRP A 183 -8.90 5.47 24.43
CA TRP A 183 -9.51 4.46 23.58
C TRP A 183 -10.54 3.59 24.34
N ALA A 184 -10.22 3.20 25.58
CA ALA A 184 -11.13 2.44 26.44
C ALA A 184 -12.33 3.26 26.95
N GLU A 185 -12.22 4.59 26.97
CA GLU A 185 -13.30 5.49 27.40
C GLU A 185 -14.30 5.81 26.27
N ILE A 186 -13.92 5.64 24.99
CA ILE A 186 -14.78 5.95 23.82
C ILE A 186 -16.16 5.28 23.93
N PRO A 187 -16.29 3.98 24.25
CA PRO A 187 -17.60 3.34 24.34
C PRO A 187 -18.52 3.95 25.41
N ALA A 188 -17.96 4.36 26.55
CA ALA A 188 -18.73 5.02 27.60
C ALA A 188 -19.23 6.39 27.12
N ILE A 189 -18.35 7.18 26.49
CA ILE A 189 -18.69 8.50 25.93
C ILE A 189 -19.76 8.37 24.84
N ALA A 190 -19.66 7.36 23.96
CA ALA A 190 -20.66 7.11 22.93
C ALA A 190 -22.03 6.77 23.52
N ASN A 191 -22.07 5.91 24.54
CA ASN A 191 -23.31 5.55 25.23
C ASN A 191 -23.95 6.74 25.95
N ASP A 192 -23.16 7.61 26.58
CA ASP A 192 -23.64 8.84 27.23
C ASP A 192 -24.34 9.80 26.26
N HIS A 193 -24.04 9.70 24.96
CA HIS A 193 -24.60 10.52 23.89
C HIS A 193 -25.58 9.76 22.97
N ASP A 194 -26.01 8.54 23.33
CA ASP A 194 -26.85 7.66 22.50
C ASP A 194 -26.31 7.45 21.07
N ALA A 195 -25.00 7.32 20.93
CA ALA A 195 -24.32 6.98 19.68
C ALA A 195 -23.84 5.53 19.70
N ASP A 196 -23.69 4.91 18.52
CA ASP A 196 -23.10 3.56 18.42
C ASP A 196 -21.60 3.59 18.82
N PRO A 197 -21.18 2.86 19.88
CA PRO A 197 -19.79 2.83 20.34
C PRO A 197 -18.77 2.48 19.26
N TYR A 198 -19.10 1.52 18.39
CA TYR A 198 -18.18 1.06 17.34
C TYR A 198 -18.09 2.08 16.21
N LEU A 199 -19.19 2.79 15.91
CA LEU A 199 -19.18 3.87 14.95
C LEU A 199 -18.27 5.01 15.41
N VAL A 200 -18.40 5.43 16.67
CA VAL A 200 -17.55 6.50 17.23
C VAL A 200 -16.08 6.08 17.23
N GLN A 201 -15.77 4.84 17.63
CA GLN A 201 -14.40 4.31 17.55
C GLN A 201 -13.87 4.27 16.11
N ALA A 202 -14.68 3.88 15.14
CA ALA A 202 -14.28 3.82 13.73
C ALA A 202 -13.98 5.21 13.14
N ILE A 203 -14.80 6.21 13.49
CA ILE A 203 -14.59 7.61 13.08
C ILE A 203 -13.29 8.14 13.68
N VAL A 204 -13.09 7.96 15.00
CA VAL A 204 -11.87 8.38 15.69
C VAL A 204 -10.63 7.70 15.09
N ALA A 205 -10.72 6.41 14.75
CA ALA A 205 -9.64 5.67 14.12
C ALA A 205 -9.29 6.22 12.73
N ALA A 206 -10.30 6.51 11.90
CA ALA A 206 -10.12 7.11 10.59
C ALA A 206 -9.50 8.51 10.66
N GLU A 207 -9.93 9.34 11.62
CA GLU A 207 -9.37 10.68 11.81
C GLU A 207 -7.88 10.65 12.17
N VAL A 208 -7.50 9.75 13.07
CA VAL A 208 -6.09 9.57 13.46
C VAL A 208 -5.23 9.07 12.30
N THR A 209 -5.78 8.16 11.50
CA THR A 209 -5.10 7.59 10.33
C THR A 209 -4.78 8.66 9.29
N GLN A 210 -5.69 9.61 9.08
CA GLN A 210 -5.52 10.69 8.10
C GLN A 210 -4.71 11.88 8.62
N ARG A 211 -4.60 12.06 9.94
CA ARG A 211 -3.86 13.17 10.57
C ARG A 211 -2.82 12.66 11.57
N PRO A 212 -1.63 12.26 11.10
CA PRO A 212 -0.54 11.79 11.97
C PRO A 212 -0.18 12.81 13.06
N ARG A 213 0.22 12.34 14.25
CA ARG A 213 0.59 13.19 15.39
C ARG A 213 1.57 14.32 15.05
N TRP A 214 2.57 14.06 14.20
CA TRP A 214 3.56 15.08 13.81
C TRP A 214 2.93 16.22 13.00
N PHE A 215 1.94 15.90 12.15
CA PHE A 215 1.19 16.92 11.39
C PHE A 215 0.31 17.74 12.33
N ARG A 216 -0.37 17.08 13.28
CA ARG A 216 -1.13 17.75 14.36
C ARG A 216 -0.24 18.63 15.24
N GLN A 217 1.03 18.27 15.45
CA GLN A 217 2.00 19.09 16.20
C GLN A 217 2.48 20.29 15.37
N LEU A 218 2.67 20.10 14.07
CA LEU A 218 3.08 21.15 13.14
C LEU A 218 1.96 22.18 12.94
N GLU A 219 0.70 21.76 12.79
CA GLU A 219 -0.47 22.65 12.79
C GLU A 219 -0.56 23.47 14.08
N ARG A 220 -0.36 22.83 15.23
CA ARG A 220 -0.31 23.50 16.54
C ARG A 220 0.83 24.51 16.66
N ALA A 221 2.00 24.19 16.12
CA ALA A 221 3.17 25.07 16.16
C ALA A 221 3.05 26.26 15.19
N LEU A 222 2.40 26.06 14.03
CA LEU A 222 2.23 27.08 13.00
C LEU A 222 0.94 27.90 13.16
N GLY A 223 0.00 27.48 14.00
CA GLY A 223 -1.30 28.13 14.16
C GLY A 223 -2.19 28.04 12.90
N ILE A 224 -1.86 27.13 11.98
CA ILE A 224 -2.58 26.91 10.72
C ILE A 224 -3.55 25.75 10.97
N GLY A 225 -4.77 26.05 11.43
CA GLY A 225 -5.81 25.05 11.66
C GLY A 225 -6.95 25.55 12.55
N THR A 226 -8.18 25.59 12.01
CA THR A 226 -9.42 25.97 12.71
C THR A 226 -10.08 24.82 13.48
N THR A 227 -9.52 23.61 13.42
CA THR A 227 -10.06 22.40 14.06
C THR A 227 -9.01 21.77 14.96
N TYR A 228 -9.33 21.61 16.26
CA TYR A 228 -8.44 21.05 17.28
C TYR A 228 -8.99 19.71 17.77
N GLY A 229 -8.11 18.75 18.05
CA GLY A 229 -8.47 17.42 18.55
C GLY A 229 -8.60 16.36 17.45
N VAL A 230 -8.81 15.11 17.88
CA VAL A 230 -8.97 13.96 16.96
C VAL A 230 -10.24 14.10 16.11
N GLY A 231 -11.34 14.52 16.74
CA GLY A 231 -12.72 14.70 16.24
C GLY A 231 -13.06 15.89 15.35
N GLN A 232 -12.07 16.64 14.85
CA GLN A 232 -12.27 17.76 13.90
C GLN A 232 -13.47 18.70 14.17
N VAL A 233 -13.67 19.22 15.38
CA VAL A 233 -14.75 20.19 15.64
C VAL A 233 -14.23 21.62 15.65
N THR A 234 -14.96 22.50 14.95
CA THR A 234 -14.65 23.92 14.82
C THR A 234 -14.99 24.62 16.14
N GLY A 235 -13.99 24.97 16.94
CA GLY A 235 -14.17 25.60 18.25
C GLY A 235 -12.96 26.41 18.71
N THR A 236 -13.23 27.54 19.38
CA THR A 236 -12.23 28.43 19.97
C THR A 236 -11.46 27.75 21.10
N ARG A 237 -10.15 27.58 20.87
CA ARG A 237 -9.09 27.37 21.88
C ARG A 237 -9.17 26.04 22.65
N SER A 238 -8.27 25.11 22.29
CA SER A 238 -7.85 23.95 23.08
C SER A 238 -8.96 22.98 23.50
N MET A 239 -9.59 22.30 22.54
CA MET A 239 -10.34 21.08 22.82
C MET A 239 -9.37 19.96 23.25
N THR A 240 -9.69 19.29 24.36
CA THR A 240 -8.98 18.05 24.73
C THR A 240 -9.40 16.92 23.78
N ASP A 241 -8.57 15.89 23.64
CA ASP A 241 -8.91 14.74 22.79
C ASP A 241 -10.23 14.07 23.23
N ARG A 242 -10.55 14.12 24.53
CA ARG A 242 -11.83 13.66 25.10
C ARG A 242 -13.02 14.50 24.67
N ASP A 243 -12.91 15.84 24.71
CA ASP A 243 -13.98 16.75 24.23
C ASP A 243 -14.24 16.54 22.74
N SER A 244 -13.18 16.20 22.00
CA SER A 244 -13.26 15.87 20.59
C SER A 244 -14.07 14.60 20.34
N VAL A 245 -13.82 13.53 21.09
CA VAL A 245 -14.60 12.29 21.03
C VAL A 245 -16.06 12.54 21.42
N ALA A 246 -16.30 13.31 22.49
CA ALA A 246 -17.66 13.65 22.93
C ALA A 246 -18.42 14.44 21.85
N SER A 247 -17.74 15.33 21.13
CA SER A 247 -18.38 16.06 20.03
C SER A 247 -18.69 15.19 18.82
N VAL A 248 -17.85 14.20 18.50
CA VAL A 248 -18.16 13.18 17.49
C VAL A 248 -19.36 12.35 17.92
N ALA A 249 -19.37 11.85 19.15
CA ALA A 249 -20.50 11.09 19.70
C ALA A 249 -21.81 11.89 19.64
N LYS A 250 -21.77 13.19 19.98
CA LYS A 250 -22.92 14.09 19.87
C LYS A 250 -23.40 14.27 18.42
N ALA A 251 -22.49 14.37 17.45
CA ALA A 251 -22.84 14.52 16.03
C ALA A 251 -23.56 13.30 15.46
N PHE A 252 -23.27 12.10 15.99
CA PHE A 252 -23.88 10.84 15.57
C PHE A 252 -24.93 10.30 16.57
N SER A 253 -25.44 11.16 17.44
CA SER A 253 -26.48 10.80 18.42
C SER A 253 -27.74 10.28 17.72
N GLY A 254 -28.28 9.15 18.20
CA GLY A 254 -29.45 8.47 17.64
C GLY A 254 -29.20 7.74 16.31
N TYR A 255 -28.01 7.84 15.72
CA TYR A 255 -27.66 7.12 14.51
C TYR A 255 -26.92 5.82 14.84
N ARG A 256 -27.49 4.71 14.36
CA ARG A 256 -26.90 3.37 14.47
C ARG A 256 -26.86 2.76 13.07
N PRO A 257 -25.67 2.55 12.48
CA PRO A 257 -25.56 1.95 11.15
C PRO A 257 -26.25 0.59 11.15
N GLY A 258 -27.19 0.39 10.22
CA GLY A 258 -27.80 -0.92 10.03
C GLY A 258 -26.73 -1.93 9.66
N ARG A 259 -26.67 -3.05 10.37
CA ARG A 259 -25.71 -4.13 10.12
C ARG A 259 -26.43 -5.37 9.59
N ARG A 260 -25.78 -6.08 8.70
CA ARG A 260 -26.22 -7.37 8.19
C ARG A 260 -25.91 -8.45 9.22
N PRO A 261 -26.51 -9.64 9.09
CA PRO A 261 -26.18 -10.79 9.92
C PRO A 261 -24.71 -11.21 9.88
N ASP A 262 -23.96 -10.83 8.83
CA ASP A 262 -22.53 -11.09 8.66
C ASP A 262 -21.63 -10.01 9.30
N GLY A 263 -22.21 -9.04 10.03
CA GLY A 263 -21.49 -7.96 10.69
C GLY A 263 -21.20 -6.74 9.80
N TYR A 264 -21.31 -6.87 8.48
CA TYR A 264 -21.07 -5.77 7.54
C TYR A 264 -22.20 -4.74 7.53
N LEU A 265 -21.90 -3.54 7.05
CA LEU A 265 -22.90 -2.50 6.81
C LEU A 265 -24.03 -3.00 5.87
N ALA A 266 -25.27 -3.01 6.37
CA ALA A 266 -26.46 -3.40 5.62
C ALA A 266 -26.81 -2.40 4.52
N ASN A 267 -26.55 -1.12 4.77
CA ASN A 267 -26.75 -0.09 3.77
C ASN A 267 -25.56 0.84 3.75
N ARG A 268 -24.52 0.44 3.00
CA ARG A 268 -23.29 1.21 2.84
C ARG A 268 -23.55 2.64 2.34
N ARG A 269 -24.51 2.85 1.44
CA ARG A 269 -24.84 4.20 0.93
C ARG A 269 -25.44 5.10 2.01
N LEU A 270 -26.32 4.57 2.87
CA LEU A 270 -26.86 5.35 4.00
C LEU A 270 -25.78 5.68 5.03
N PHE A 271 -24.83 4.76 5.26
CA PHE A 271 -23.66 5.02 6.08
C PHE A 271 -22.76 6.10 5.49
N GLU A 272 -22.40 5.99 4.22
CA GLU A 272 -21.57 6.96 3.51
C GLU A 272 -22.19 8.35 3.59
N LEU A 273 -23.51 8.50 3.41
CA LEU A 273 -24.23 9.77 3.54
C LEU A 273 -24.13 10.38 4.95
N HIS A 274 -24.23 9.58 6.01
CA HIS A 274 -24.12 10.08 7.38
C HIS A 274 -22.68 10.50 7.73
N VAL A 275 -21.69 9.75 7.25
CA VAL A 275 -20.27 10.06 7.48
C VAL A 275 -19.80 11.22 6.61
N GLU A 276 -20.32 11.38 5.39
CA GLU A 276 -20.02 12.48 4.48
C GLU A 276 -20.39 13.85 5.07
N ASN A 277 -21.47 13.91 5.86
CA ASN A 277 -21.85 15.10 6.61
C ASN A 277 -20.81 15.53 7.66
N HIS A 278 -20.00 14.59 8.16
CA HIS A 278 -18.88 14.87 9.06
C HIS A 278 -17.60 15.19 8.30
N ASN A 279 -17.26 14.37 7.29
CA ASN A 279 -16.10 14.58 6.43
C ASN A 279 -16.32 13.94 5.05
N SER A 280 -16.29 14.76 4.01
CA SER A 280 -16.58 14.38 2.62
C SER A 280 -15.40 13.74 1.88
N SER A 281 -14.26 13.52 2.55
CA SER A 281 -13.11 12.82 1.96
C SER A 281 -13.47 11.36 1.64
N PRO A 282 -13.38 10.91 0.37
CA PRO A 282 -13.67 9.52 0.02
C PRO A 282 -12.76 8.50 0.72
N ALA A 283 -11.50 8.90 0.95
CA ALA A 283 -10.57 8.09 1.73
C ALA A 283 -11.06 7.95 3.19
N PHE A 284 -11.60 9.01 3.77
CA PHE A 284 -12.09 9.01 5.15
C PHE A 284 -13.27 8.08 5.34
N ILE A 285 -14.24 8.20 4.44
CA ILE A 285 -15.43 7.37 4.43
C ILE A 285 -15.05 5.88 4.28
N THR A 286 -14.04 5.59 3.43
CA THR A 286 -13.51 4.24 3.25
C THR A 286 -12.82 3.71 4.50
N ASP A 287 -11.93 4.50 5.11
CA ASP A 287 -11.22 4.14 6.34
C ASP A 287 -12.22 3.91 7.49
N CYS A 288 -13.22 4.78 7.64
CA CYS A 288 -14.30 4.63 8.62
C CYS A 288 -15.08 3.31 8.44
N ALA A 289 -15.45 2.97 7.20
CA ALA A 289 -16.15 1.71 6.93
C ALA A 289 -15.28 0.50 7.28
N GLN A 290 -14.00 0.54 6.93
CA GLN A 290 -13.06 -0.54 7.21
C GLN A 290 -12.84 -0.74 8.72
N TYR A 291 -12.61 0.35 9.47
CA TYR A 291 -12.49 0.25 10.93
C TYR A 291 -13.79 -0.19 11.57
N LEU A 292 -14.94 0.25 11.06
CA LEU A 292 -16.22 -0.20 11.59
C LEU A 292 -16.41 -1.71 11.38
N ASP A 293 -16.01 -2.24 10.23
CA ASP A 293 -16.04 -3.69 9.97
C ASP A 293 -15.07 -4.46 10.89
N GLU A 294 -13.88 -3.91 11.18
CA GLU A 294 -12.86 -4.53 12.06
C GLU A 294 -13.22 -4.44 13.55
N LEU A 295 -13.81 -3.32 13.99
CA LEU A 295 -14.24 -3.06 15.36
C LEU A 295 -15.56 -3.74 15.69
N SER A 296 -16.40 -3.92 14.68
CA SER A 296 -17.60 -4.70 14.85
C SER A 296 -17.16 -6.08 15.31
N PRO A 297 -17.65 -6.57 16.47
CA PRO A 297 -17.44 -7.97 16.79
C PRO A 297 -17.92 -8.75 15.57
N THR A 298 -17.09 -9.62 15.00
CA THR A 298 -17.54 -10.63 14.02
C THR A 298 -18.75 -11.27 14.66
N THR A 299 -19.93 -10.80 14.26
CA THR A 299 -21.09 -10.93 15.13
C THR A 299 -21.57 -12.35 14.96
N PRO A 300 -21.85 -13.06 16.06
CA PRO A 300 -22.32 -14.43 16.00
C PRO A 300 -23.42 -14.63 14.99
N TYR A 301 -23.40 -15.74 14.24
CA TYR A 301 -24.56 -16.12 13.43
C TYR A 301 -25.78 -16.22 14.37
N PHE A 302 -26.78 -15.38 14.09
CA PHE A 302 -27.98 -15.19 14.89
C PHE A 302 -28.89 -16.40 14.71
N LEU A 303 -29.19 -17.14 15.78
CA LEU A 303 -30.04 -18.33 15.73
C LEU A 303 -31.24 -18.18 16.66
N GLY A 304 -32.42 -18.03 16.04
CA GLY A 304 -33.70 -18.15 16.73
C GLY A 304 -34.38 -16.86 17.16
N PRO A 305 -35.52 -16.98 17.86
CA PRO A 305 -36.28 -15.85 18.36
C PRO A 305 -35.46 -15.03 19.36
N VAL A 306 -35.75 -13.73 19.44
CA VAL A 306 -35.13 -12.82 20.39
C VAL A 306 -35.59 -13.21 21.80
N ALA A 307 -34.64 -13.46 22.71
CA ALA A 307 -34.90 -13.72 24.10
C ALA A 307 -35.12 -12.42 24.88
N ASP A 308 -35.53 -12.54 26.15
CA ASP A 308 -35.82 -11.40 27.04
C ASP A 308 -34.63 -10.46 27.27
N ASP A 309 -33.41 -10.91 26.97
CA ASP A 309 -32.19 -10.10 27.04
C ASP A 309 -31.94 -9.24 25.79
N GLY A 310 -32.86 -9.23 24.83
CA GLY A 310 -32.77 -8.46 23.58
C GLY A 310 -31.85 -9.08 22.53
N PHE A 311 -31.31 -10.29 22.78
CA PHE A 311 -30.44 -11.03 21.86
C PHE A 311 -31.10 -12.35 21.43
N PRO A 312 -30.73 -12.95 20.28
CA PRO A 312 -31.27 -14.26 19.89
C PRO A 312 -31.04 -15.33 20.94
N ALA A 313 -31.98 -16.28 21.05
CA ALA A 313 -31.92 -17.37 22.01
C ALA A 313 -30.61 -18.19 21.90
N VAL A 314 -30.03 -18.32 20.70
CA VAL A 314 -28.68 -18.87 20.48
C VAL A 314 -27.86 -17.95 19.57
N GLN A 315 -26.58 -17.84 19.89
CA GLN A 315 -25.58 -17.10 19.14
C GLN A 315 -24.39 -18.01 18.88
N LEU A 316 -23.99 -18.20 17.62
CA LEU A 316 -22.77 -18.90 17.25
C LEU A 316 -21.64 -17.89 17.06
N HIS A 317 -20.73 -17.76 18.02
CA HIS A 317 -19.63 -16.79 18.01
C HIS A 317 -18.45 -17.20 17.15
N VAL A 318 -18.16 -18.51 17.11
CA VAL A 318 -16.94 -19.03 16.49
C VAL A 318 -17.24 -20.34 15.77
N MET A 319 -16.73 -20.48 14.54
CA MET A 319 -16.65 -21.74 13.83
C MET A 319 -15.18 -21.98 13.46
N ARG A 320 -14.58 -23.06 13.96
CA ARG A 320 -13.17 -23.43 13.70
C ARG A 320 -13.09 -24.82 13.12
N ARG A 321 -12.29 -24.99 12.07
CA ARG A 321 -11.97 -26.31 11.52
C ARG A 321 -10.77 -26.89 12.25
N GLU A 322 -10.91 -28.10 12.78
CA GLU A 322 -9.83 -28.88 13.39
C GLU A 322 -9.78 -30.27 12.74
N HIS A 323 -8.87 -30.46 11.79
CA HIS A 323 -8.71 -31.70 11.03
C HIS A 323 -10.03 -32.18 10.35
N MET A 324 -10.61 -33.27 10.88
CA MET A 324 -11.84 -33.93 10.42
C MET A 324 -13.10 -33.44 11.14
N HIS A 325 -12.98 -32.41 11.97
CA HIS A 325 -14.09 -31.86 12.75
C HIS A 325 -14.19 -30.35 12.61
N VAL A 326 -15.37 -29.84 12.91
CA VAL A 326 -15.66 -28.41 13.05
C VAL A 326 -16.12 -28.17 14.48
N THR A 327 -15.43 -27.26 15.16
CA THR A 327 -15.78 -26.78 16.50
C THR A 327 -16.67 -25.54 16.35
N LEU A 328 -17.87 -25.63 16.91
CA LEU A 328 -18.88 -24.58 16.97
C LEU A 328 -18.93 -24.06 18.41
N GLU A 329 -18.67 -22.77 18.63
CA GLU A 329 -18.75 -22.15 19.95
C GLU A 329 -19.71 -20.96 19.94
N GLY A 330 -20.44 -20.79 21.03
CA GLY A 330 -21.49 -19.80 21.07
C GLY A 330 -21.98 -19.47 22.47
N SER A 331 -23.09 -18.74 22.54
CA SER A 331 -23.82 -18.53 23.77
C SER A 331 -25.32 -18.72 23.60
N ALA A 332 -26.03 -19.07 24.67
CA ALA A 332 -27.46 -19.35 24.66
C ALA A 332 -28.17 -18.71 25.86
N ALA A 333 -29.45 -18.35 25.67
CA ALA A 333 -30.28 -17.73 26.70
C ALA A 333 -30.47 -18.62 27.94
N SER A 334 -30.81 -17.99 29.07
CA SER A 334 -30.93 -18.64 30.39
C SER A 334 -32.07 -19.68 30.48
N LEU A 335 -32.99 -19.74 29.52
CA LEU A 335 -34.08 -20.72 29.47
C LEU A 335 -33.71 -22.04 28.77
N ALA A 336 -32.60 -22.09 28.03
CA ALA A 336 -32.20 -23.26 27.26
C ALA A 336 -31.43 -24.31 28.08
N ALA A 337 -31.96 -25.51 28.29
CA ALA A 337 -31.27 -26.55 29.06
C ALA A 337 -30.26 -27.33 28.20
N VAL A 338 -30.57 -27.54 26.92
CA VAL A 338 -29.77 -28.37 26.01
C VAL A 338 -29.67 -27.72 24.63
N ILE A 339 -28.49 -27.80 24.02
CA ILE A 339 -28.28 -27.54 22.59
C ILE A 339 -28.00 -28.86 21.90
N ARG A 340 -28.74 -29.16 20.83
CA ARG A 340 -28.48 -30.31 19.97
C ARG A 340 -28.11 -29.90 18.56
N ALA A 341 -27.03 -30.46 18.05
CA ALA A 341 -26.67 -30.48 16.64
C ALA A 341 -27.26 -31.73 15.99
N ARG A 342 -28.01 -31.55 14.90
CA ARG A 342 -28.50 -32.61 14.01
C ARG A 342 -28.08 -32.33 12.57
N ASP A 343 -27.90 -33.36 11.77
CA ASP A 343 -27.73 -33.20 10.32
C ASP A 343 -29.09 -32.86 9.66
N PRO A 344 -29.15 -32.52 8.36
CA PRO A 344 -30.41 -32.24 7.67
C PRO A 344 -31.37 -33.45 7.61
N ASN A 345 -30.87 -34.67 7.83
CA ASN A 345 -31.68 -35.89 7.91
C ASN A 345 -32.18 -36.20 9.33
N GLY A 346 -31.87 -35.35 10.32
CA GLY A 346 -32.27 -35.51 11.72
C GLY A 346 -31.34 -36.39 12.56
N VAL A 347 -30.22 -36.88 12.02
CA VAL A 347 -29.20 -37.65 12.74
C VAL A 347 -28.51 -36.75 13.76
N SER A 348 -28.42 -37.20 15.02
CA SER A 348 -27.75 -36.42 16.06
C SER A 348 -26.23 -36.42 15.86
N LEU A 349 -25.65 -35.21 15.81
CA LEU A 349 -24.21 -34.97 15.61
C LEU A 349 -23.50 -34.56 16.90
N GLY A 350 -24.26 -34.03 17.87
CA GLY A 350 -23.73 -33.66 19.17
C GLY A 350 -24.82 -33.08 20.06
N VAL A 351 -24.66 -33.25 21.38
CA VAL A 351 -25.59 -32.73 22.39
C VAL A 351 -24.78 -32.09 23.51
N ARG A 352 -25.11 -30.85 23.86
CA ARG A 352 -24.48 -30.13 24.96
C ARG A 352 -25.54 -29.68 25.96
N ARG A 353 -25.44 -30.17 27.20
CA ARG A 353 -26.19 -29.61 28.33
C ARG A 353 -25.55 -28.30 28.77
N LEU A 354 -26.38 -27.29 28.99
CA LEU A 354 -25.96 -25.99 29.48
C LEU A 354 -26.07 -25.98 31.02
N PRO A 355 -25.07 -25.42 31.74
CA PRO A 355 -25.10 -25.36 33.20
C PRO A 355 -26.23 -24.45 33.69
N ASP A 356 -26.98 -24.76 34.73
CA ASP A 356 -28.08 -23.89 35.19
C ASP A 356 -27.60 -22.50 35.63
N GLY A 357 -28.34 -21.44 35.25
CA GLY A 357 -27.99 -20.08 35.66
C GLY A 357 -28.88 -18.97 35.08
N PRO A 358 -28.96 -17.82 35.75
CA PRO A 358 -29.84 -16.71 35.37
C PRO A 358 -29.32 -15.85 34.20
N ARG A 359 -28.13 -16.16 33.68
CA ARG A 359 -27.45 -15.39 32.63
C ARG A 359 -27.27 -16.23 31.37
N ARG A 360 -26.99 -15.57 30.24
CA ARG A 360 -26.60 -16.20 28.98
C ARG A 360 -25.34 -17.08 29.18
N ARG A 361 -25.35 -18.28 28.60
CA ARG A 361 -24.41 -19.36 28.90
C ARG A 361 -23.56 -19.72 27.70
N PRO A 362 -22.23 -19.89 27.85
CA PRO A 362 -21.38 -20.33 26.76
C PRO A 362 -21.63 -21.80 26.44
N TRP A 363 -21.43 -22.17 25.18
CA TRP A 363 -21.51 -23.54 24.70
C TRP A 363 -20.45 -23.84 23.64
N SER A 364 -20.10 -25.11 23.52
CA SER A 364 -19.18 -25.62 22.51
C SER A 364 -19.64 -27.01 22.07
N LEU A 365 -19.65 -27.24 20.76
CA LEU A 365 -20.05 -28.48 20.10
C LEU A 365 -19.03 -28.81 19.01
N VAL A 366 -18.70 -30.09 18.88
CA VAL A 366 -17.83 -30.60 17.84
C VAL A 366 -18.67 -31.43 16.88
N VAL A 367 -18.64 -31.11 15.59
CA VAL A 367 -19.39 -31.82 14.54
C VAL A 367 -18.43 -32.38 13.48
N PRO A 368 -18.75 -33.53 12.84
CA PRO A 368 -17.92 -34.08 11.77
C PRO A 368 -17.92 -33.17 10.53
N ILE A 369 -16.78 -33.06 9.86
CA ILE A 369 -16.63 -32.23 8.64
C ILE A 369 -17.39 -32.80 7.43
N GLU A 370 -17.74 -34.09 7.47
CA GLU A 370 -18.45 -34.79 6.39
C GLU A 370 -19.92 -34.38 6.27
N VAL A 371 -20.45 -33.67 7.26
CA VAL A 371 -21.85 -33.26 7.30
C VAL A 371 -22.01 -31.95 6.56
N GLU A 372 -22.85 -31.92 5.53
CA GLU A 372 -23.08 -30.71 4.72
C GLU A 372 -23.79 -29.58 5.47
N SER A 373 -24.67 -29.84 6.45
CA SER A 373 -25.33 -28.81 7.27
C SER A 373 -25.67 -29.28 8.68
N VAL A 374 -25.85 -28.36 9.64
CA VAL A 374 -26.08 -28.69 11.06
C VAL A 374 -27.23 -27.88 11.62
N ARG A 375 -28.37 -28.51 11.86
CA ARG A 375 -29.52 -27.93 12.57
C ARG A 375 -29.24 -27.85 14.07
N LEU A 376 -29.33 -26.64 14.64
CA LEU A 376 -29.14 -26.38 16.07
C LEU A 376 -30.51 -26.17 16.73
N SER A 377 -30.89 -27.09 17.60
CA SER A 377 -32.15 -27.02 18.36
C SER A 377 -31.90 -26.74 19.84
N LEU A 378 -32.81 -25.98 20.43
CA LEU A 378 -32.83 -25.63 21.85
C LEU A 378 -33.94 -26.43 22.52
N GLU A 379 -33.59 -27.22 23.52
CA GLU A 379 -34.60 -27.89 24.36
C GLU A 379 -34.60 -27.19 25.73
N ALA A 380 -35.76 -26.64 26.11
CA ALA A 380 -36.02 -26.26 27.50
C ALA A 380 -36.26 -27.53 28.33
N ASN A 381 -36.06 -27.45 29.65
CA ASN A 381 -36.06 -28.63 30.54
C ASN A 381 -37.38 -29.45 30.57
N ASP A 382 -38.46 -28.99 29.91
CA ASP A 382 -39.76 -29.69 29.83
C ASP A 382 -40.57 -29.32 28.56
N ALA A 383 -39.92 -29.02 27.42
CA ALA A 383 -40.63 -28.64 26.18
C ALA A 383 -40.49 -29.66 25.03
N ASP A 384 -41.55 -29.76 24.23
CA ASP A 384 -41.71 -30.59 23.02
C ASP A 384 -40.54 -30.35 22.03
N PRO A 385 -39.86 -31.39 21.50
CA PRO A 385 -38.58 -31.28 20.79
C PRO A 385 -38.65 -30.67 19.37
N ASP A 386 -39.79 -30.10 18.97
CA ASP A 386 -40.08 -29.66 17.60
C ASP A 386 -39.89 -28.14 17.36
N GLU A 387 -39.54 -27.33 18.37
CA GLU A 387 -39.07 -25.94 18.16
C GLU A 387 -37.55 -25.89 17.91
N GLY A 388 -37.10 -26.56 16.85
CA GLY A 388 -35.71 -26.50 16.38
C GLY A 388 -35.49 -25.42 15.32
N ILE A 389 -34.33 -24.76 15.31
CA ILE A 389 -33.95 -23.79 14.28
C ILE A 389 -32.91 -24.41 13.33
N ASP A 390 -33.17 -24.29 12.03
CA ASP A 390 -32.29 -24.81 10.98
C ASP A 390 -31.09 -23.90 10.78
N VAL A 391 -29.88 -24.46 10.93
CA VAL A 391 -28.64 -23.77 10.54
C VAL A 391 -28.06 -24.51 9.35
N GLY A 392 -28.14 -23.90 8.17
CA GLY A 392 -27.38 -24.35 7.03
C GLY A 392 -25.90 -24.10 7.31
N LEU A 393 -25.10 -25.14 7.54
CA LEU A 393 -23.67 -25.01 7.23
C LEU A 393 -23.62 -25.05 5.71
N TYR A 394 -22.97 -24.09 5.08
CA TYR A 394 -22.69 -24.17 3.65
C TYR A 394 -21.19 -24.36 3.53
N TYR A 395 -20.78 -25.56 3.16
CA TYR A 395 -19.37 -25.86 2.88
C TYR A 395 -19.05 -25.36 1.49
N VAL A 396 -18.44 -24.18 1.39
CA VAL A 396 -17.72 -23.76 0.20
C VAL A 396 -16.32 -23.35 0.61
N ASP A 397 -15.38 -24.23 0.27
CA ASP A 397 -13.95 -23.98 0.02
C ASP A 397 -13.30 -22.85 0.85
N MET A 398 -12.80 -23.22 2.03
CA MET A 398 -12.20 -22.33 3.04
C MET A 398 -10.80 -21.78 2.68
N ASP A 399 -10.52 -21.53 1.41
CA ASP A 399 -9.40 -20.67 0.98
C ASP A 399 -9.87 -19.26 0.58
N ARG A 400 -11.18 -18.99 0.58
CA ARG A 400 -11.74 -17.65 0.36
C ARG A 400 -12.93 -17.40 1.26
N VAL A 401 -12.83 -16.33 2.05
CA VAL A 401 -13.99 -15.78 2.76
C VAL A 401 -14.99 -15.22 1.74
N TYR A 402 -16.28 -15.58 1.91
CA TYR A 402 -17.53 -14.88 1.52
C TYR A 402 -18.54 -15.53 0.54
N ARG A 403 -19.81 -15.19 0.89
CA ARG A 403 -21.12 -15.15 0.21
C ARG A 403 -21.96 -16.43 0.15
N PHE A 404 -23.07 -16.39 0.89
CA PHE A 404 -24.27 -17.18 0.62
C PHE A 404 -25.50 -16.27 0.49
N LYS A 405 -26.45 -16.68 -0.34
CA LYS A 405 -27.64 -15.91 -0.77
C LYS A 405 -28.68 -15.75 0.32
#